data_AF-A0A1L8N3L6-F1
#
_entry.id   AF-A0A1L8N3L6-F1
#
_cell.length_a   1.000
_cell.length_b   1.000
_cell.length_c   1.000
_cell.angle_alpha   90.00
_cell.angle_beta   90.00
_cell.angle_gamma   90.00
#
_symmetry.space_group_name_H-M   'P 1'
#
loop_
_entity.id
_entity.type
_entity.pdbx_description
1 polymer ?
#
loop_
_entity_poly.entity_id
_entity_poly.type
_entity_poly.pdbx_seq_one_letter_code
_entity_poly.pdbx_strand_id
1 'polypeptide(L)'
;MKKCIVILCLIFVSFTGVFAQSSSSEIKTATLGSSDVLLQGLRAYKNEDWNTALFFLRKAVTEPKNSTQDTWYVLIMTEIFAEDYKNALNDGTYFLEQFPDSKFVPQIEYQNARAYFSMGNYNQAIINFSNFCDKWPDHELKTSAMFWTAESFYQLYQFADSKKIFQKLIQEYPSSSKYKEAEYRLELLNQREREEKLLYLLRVTGEEYLAAREDYERRLSLYENEDSIGIGNQLKVLQQKVISLTAENKEIKSQNEELLAKNETLRVATAEAAESLRGAAAEKRSYLAGLAKAGVSASDITTDITVEGEPVTEEYIATIPDKENEALNKLIQKAQELEELLQPQEVPEGEE
;
A
#
# COMPACT_ATOMS: atom_id res chain seq x y z
N MET A 1 19.01 22.73 41.70
CA MET A 1 19.32 24.17 41.51
C MET A 1 18.13 24.83 40.83
N LYS A 2 17.44 25.88 41.28
CA LYS A 2 17.35 26.68 42.51
C LYS A 2 15.87 27.14 42.53
N LYS A 3 15.15 26.89 43.63
CA LYS A 3 13.78 27.39 43.88
C LYS A 3 13.88 28.84 44.37
N CYS A 4 13.11 29.77 43.80
CA CYS A 4 12.92 31.11 44.39
C CYS A 4 11.56 31.18 45.07
N ILE A 5 11.64 31.24 46.39
CA ILE A 5 10.61 31.51 47.37
C ILE A 5 10.39 33.03 47.37
N VAL A 6 9.16 33.51 47.21
CA VAL A 6 8.81 34.91 47.49
C VAL A 6 8.05 34.95 48.81
N ILE A 7 8.72 35.52 49.81
CA ILE A 7 8.23 35.75 51.17
C ILE A 7 7.39 37.02 51.21
N LEU A 8 6.22 36.85 51.83
CA LEU A 8 5.26 37.86 52.25
C LEU A 8 5.84 38.67 53.43
N CYS A 9 6.03 39.98 53.27
CA CYS A 9 6.36 40.89 54.38
C CYS A 9 5.41 42.10 54.38
N LEU A 10 4.35 41.97 55.17
CA LEU A 10 3.57 43.07 55.75
C LEU A 10 4.44 43.81 56.77
N ILE A 11 4.69 45.10 56.57
CA ILE A 11 5.10 46.00 57.65
C ILE A 11 4.23 47.25 57.60
N PHE A 12 3.31 47.28 58.57
CA PHE A 12 2.66 48.45 59.12
C PHE A 12 3.71 49.46 59.59
N VAL A 13 3.65 50.70 59.10
CA VAL A 13 4.18 51.85 59.83
C VAL A 13 3.09 52.89 59.96
N SER A 14 2.61 53.01 61.19
CA SER A 14 1.78 54.07 61.73
C SER A 14 2.46 55.43 61.56
N PHE A 15 1.82 56.34 60.84
CA PHE A 15 2.09 57.77 60.90
C PHE A 15 0.81 58.50 61.30
N THR A 16 0.66 58.70 62.62
CA THR A 16 -0.29 59.66 63.17
C THR A 16 0.36 61.02 63.20
N GLY A 17 -0.30 62.04 62.65
CA GLY A 17 0.02 63.40 63.03
C GLY A 17 -0.45 64.49 62.08
N VAL A 18 -1.52 65.14 62.53
CA VAL A 18 -1.75 66.60 62.47
C VAL A 18 -2.66 67.12 61.36
N PHE A 19 -3.85 67.43 61.87
CA PHE A 19 -4.91 68.27 61.39
C PHE A 19 -4.41 69.69 61.04
N ALA A 20 -4.59 70.12 59.80
CA ALA A 20 -4.62 71.54 59.44
C ALA A 20 -5.85 71.77 58.57
N GLN A 21 -6.92 72.19 59.23
CA GLN A 21 -8.14 72.69 58.63
C GLN A 21 -7.82 74.08 58.06
N SER A 22 -7.82 74.22 56.73
CA SER A 22 -8.00 75.51 56.10
C SER A 22 -9.14 75.41 55.09
N SER A 23 -10.25 76.04 55.48
CA SER A 23 -11.25 76.67 54.63
C SER A 23 -11.48 76.07 53.24
N SER A 24 -12.49 75.21 53.17
CA SER A 24 -13.35 75.13 51.99
C SER A 24 -14.02 76.48 51.75
N SER A 25 -13.63 77.20 50.70
CA SER A 25 -14.56 78.07 49.98
C SER A 25 -14.05 78.35 48.57
N GLU A 26 -14.91 78.02 47.61
CA GLU A 26 -14.87 78.42 46.21
C GLU A 26 -13.78 77.80 45.33
N ILE A 27 -13.92 76.48 45.09
CA ILE A 27 -13.64 75.97 43.75
C ILE A 27 -14.65 76.63 42.82
N LYS A 28 -14.26 77.76 42.22
CA LYS A 28 -14.93 78.27 41.03
C LYS A 28 -14.95 77.14 40.02
N THR A 29 -16.14 76.64 39.75
CA THR A 29 -16.53 75.81 38.62
C THR A 29 -16.33 76.60 37.32
N ALA A 30 -15.08 76.97 37.06
CA ALA A 30 -14.64 77.62 35.84
C ALA A 30 -14.35 76.50 34.83
N THR A 31 -15.34 76.21 33.98
CA THR A 31 -15.14 75.58 32.67
C THR A 31 -14.18 74.39 32.67
N LEU A 32 -14.51 73.33 33.42
CA LEU A 32 -13.96 71.99 33.20
C LEU A 32 -14.61 71.39 31.94
N GLY A 33 -14.51 72.11 30.83
CA GLY A 33 -15.29 71.86 29.64
C GLY A 33 -14.33 71.89 28.47
N SER A 34 -14.27 70.79 27.74
CA SER A 34 -13.77 70.63 26.37
C SER A 34 -12.28 70.55 26.05
N SER A 35 -11.39 71.38 26.63
CA SER A 35 -9.94 71.25 26.35
C SER A 35 -9.29 70.10 27.11
N ASP A 36 -9.93 69.63 28.18
CA ASP A 36 -9.39 68.62 29.09
C ASP A 36 -9.70 67.19 28.62
N VAL A 37 -10.88 66.97 28.03
CA VAL A 37 -11.32 65.63 27.57
C VAL A 37 -10.42 65.09 26.46
N LEU A 38 -10.19 65.90 25.42
CA LEU A 38 -9.28 65.52 24.33
C LEU A 38 -7.86 65.29 24.86
N LEU A 39 -7.37 66.17 25.74
CA LEU A 39 -6.03 66.05 26.32
C LEU A 39 -5.87 64.79 27.18
N GLN A 40 -6.89 64.41 27.95
CA GLN A 40 -6.91 63.16 28.71
C GLN A 40 -6.86 61.95 27.77
N GLY A 41 -7.66 61.95 26.70
CA GLY A 41 -7.64 60.92 25.67
C GLY A 41 -6.27 60.78 25.00
N LEU A 42 -5.64 61.89 24.60
CA LEU A 42 -4.33 61.89 23.96
C LEU A 42 -3.21 61.46 24.93
N ARG A 43 -3.31 61.82 26.22
CA ARG A 43 -2.36 61.34 27.25
C ARG A 43 -2.48 59.84 27.48
N ALA A 44 -3.71 59.32 27.57
CA ALA A 44 -3.95 57.89 27.69
C ALA A 44 -3.44 57.14 26.46
N TYR A 45 -3.69 57.66 25.25
CA TYR A 45 -3.17 57.11 24.00
C TYR A 45 -1.64 57.02 24.01
N LYS A 46 -0.96 58.11 24.42
CA LYS A 46 0.51 58.12 24.54
C LYS A 46 1.04 57.11 25.56
N ASN A 47 0.25 56.83 26.60
CA ASN A 47 0.59 55.85 27.64
C ASN A 47 0.13 54.43 27.31
N GLU A 48 -0.39 54.19 26.09
CA GLU A 48 -0.93 52.90 25.63
C GLU A 48 -2.09 52.37 26.49
N ASP A 49 -2.74 53.25 27.26
CA ASP A 49 -3.97 52.92 27.99
C ASP A 49 -5.16 53.04 27.04
N TRP A 50 -5.35 52.02 26.21
CA TRP A 50 -6.35 52.01 25.14
C TRP A 50 -7.77 52.16 25.67
N ASN A 51 -8.09 51.56 26.81
CA ASN A 51 -9.44 51.64 27.40
C ASN A 51 -9.79 53.08 27.81
N THR A 52 -8.87 53.74 28.53
CA THR A 52 -9.06 55.13 28.94
C THR A 52 -9.03 56.07 27.73
N ALA A 53 -8.13 55.82 26.78
CA ALA A 53 -8.04 56.58 25.54
C ALA A 53 -9.34 56.52 24.74
N LEU A 54 -9.89 55.33 24.52
CA LEU A 54 -11.16 55.12 23.82
C LEU A 54 -12.29 55.92 24.48
N PHE A 55 -12.44 55.82 25.80
CA PHE A 55 -13.50 56.53 26.52
C PHE A 55 -13.43 58.04 26.30
N PHE A 56 -12.26 58.65 26.51
CA PHE A 56 -12.11 60.09 26.41
C PHE A 56 -12.10 60.59 24.96
N LEU A 57 -11.50 59.84 24.01
CA LEU A 57 -11.48 60.22 22.60
C LEU A 57 -12.87 60.10 21.96
N ARG A 58 -13.62 59.03 22.25
CA ARG A 58 -15.01 58.87 21.81
C ARG A 58 -15.88 60.01 22.34
N LYS A 59 -15.68 60.42 23.60
CA LYS A 59 -16.35 61.61 24.15
C LYS A 59 -15.90 62.89 23.45
N ALA A 60 -14.61 63.05 23.17
CA ALA A 60 -14.08 64.24 22.51
C ALA A 60 -14.68 64.47 21.11
N VAL A 61 -14.81 63.43 20.27
CA VAL A 61 -15.36 63.58 18.91
C VAL A 61 -16.84 63.98 18.88
N THR A 62 -17.58 63.83 19.98
CA THR A 62 -18.96 64.33 20.09
C THR A 62 -19.06 65.85 20.17
N GLU A 63 -17.97 66.54 20.53
CA GLU A 63 -17.92 67.98 20.55
C GLU A 63 -17.46 68.51 19.17
N PRO A 64 -18.27 69.34 18.46
CA PRO A 64 -17.96 69.75 17.08
C PRO A 64 -16.58 70.37 16.88
N LYS A 65 -16.05 71.06 17.89
CA LYS A 65 -14.72 71.69 17.84
C LYS A 65 -13.54 70.71 17.95
N ASN A 66 -13.78 69.54 18.54
CA ASN A 66 -12.79 68.48 18.70
C ASN A 66 -12.95 67.42 17.60
N SER A 67 -14.09 67.39 16.89
CA SER A 67 -14.38 66.52 15.75
C SER A 67 -13.54 66.90 14.51
N THR A 68 -12.24 66.74 14.63
CA THR A 68 -11.22 67.08 13.63
C THR A 68 -10.63 65.80 13.04
N GLN A 69 -10.08 65.88 11.83
CA GLN A 69 -9.43 64.72 11.18
C GLN A 69 -8.37 64.07 12.08
N ASP A 70 -7.55 64.85 12.80
CA ASP A 70 -6.51 64.31 13.68
C ASP A 70 -7.11 63.56 14.87
N THR A 71 -8.20 64.06 15.45
CA THR A 71 -8.85 63.42 16.61
C THR A 71 -9.55 62.11 16.20
N TRP A 72 -10.25 62.11 15.07
CA TRP A 72 -10.84 60.90 14.51
C TRP A 72 -9.77 59.87 14.14
N TYR A 73 -8.68 60.30 13.52
CA TYR A 73 -7.56 59.42 13.21
C TYR A 73 -7.01 58.75 14.46
N VAL A 74 -6.74 59.51 15.53
CA VAL A 74 -6.22 58.94 16.78
C VAL A 74 -7.24 58.00 17.43
N LEU A 75 -8.53 58.33 17.41
CA LEU A 75 -9.58 57.44 17.89
C LEU A 75 -9.59 56.10 17.13
N ILE A 76 -9.62 56.12 15.81
CA ILE A 76 -9.62 54.90 14.98
C ILE A 76 -8.37 54.07 15.22
N MET A 77 -7.20 54.71 15.30
CA MET A 77 -5.96 54.00 15.64
C MET A 77 -6.03 53.37 17.04
N THR A 78 -6.63 54.06 18.01
CA THR A 78 -6.87 53.53 19.36
C THR A 78 -7.77 52.29 19.30
N GLU A 79 -8.84 52.31 18.51
CA GLU A 79 -9.75 51.17 18.32
C GLU A 79 -9.01 49.98 17.69
N ILE A 80 -8.14 50.23 16.71
CA ILE A 80 -7.28 49.18 16.11
C ILE A 80 -6.34 48.58 17.17
N PHE A 81 -5.70 49.40 18.01
CA PHE A 81 -4.80 48.91 19.06
C PHE A 81 -5.52 48.22 20.20
N ALA A 82 -6.76 48.61 20.48
CA ALA A 82 -7.67 47.95 21.42
C ALA A 82 -8.32 46.68 20.86
N GLU A 83 -8.04 46.32 19.60
CA GLU A 83 -8.65 45.21 18.86
C GLU A 83 -10.18 45.34 18.67
N ASP A 84 -10.72 46.55 18.81
CA ASP A 84 -12.12 46.87 18.52
C ASP A 84 -12.32 47.14 17.02
N TYR A 85 -12.08 46.09 16.22
CA TYR A 85 -12.08 46.17 14.76
C TYR A 85 -13.44 46.57 14.17
N LYS A 86 -14.53 46.29 14.89
CA LYS A 86 -15.87 46.62 14.43
C LYS A 86 -16.12 48.13 14.51
N ASN A 87 -15.77 48.76 15.64
CA ASN A 87 -15.89 50.21 15.77
C ASN A 87 -14.87 50.92 14.88
N ALA A 88 -13.63 50.41 14.81
CA ALA A 88 -12.60 50.95 13.90
C ALA A 88 -13.06 51.01 12.44
N LEU A 89 -13.74 49.95 11.95
CA LEU A 89 -14.25 49.92 10.58
C LEU A 89 -15.41 50.92 10.37
N ASN A 90 -16.33 51.04 11.34
CA ASN A 90 -17.44 51.97 11.26
C ASN A 90 -16.96 53.43 11.27
N ASP A 91 -16.11 53.77 12.25
CA ASP A 91 -15.54 55.11 12.41
C ASP A 91 -14.56 55.43 11.26
N GLY A 92 -13.81 54.43 10.77
CA GLY A 92 -12.98 54.55 9.58
C GLY A 92 -13.78 54.84 8.31
N THR A 93 -14.93 54.18 8.13
CA THR A 93 -15.84 54.47 7.00
C THR A 93 -16.39 55.89 7.09
N TYR A 94 -16.84 56.30 8.29
CA TYR A 94 -17.26 57.67 8.53
C TYR A 94 -16.15 58.69 8.24
N PHE A 95 -14.91 58.40 8.65
CA PHE A 95 -13.75 59.26 8.37
C PHE A 95 -13.52 59.46 6.87
N LEU A 96 -13.58 58.38 6.08
CA LEU A 96 -13.38 58.45 4.63
C LEU A 96 -14.48 59.25 3.92
N GLU A 97 -15.70 59.27 4.47
CA GLU A 97 -16.80 60.07 3.95
C GLU A 97 -16.69 61.56 4.33
N GLN A 98 -16.30 61.86 5.57
CA GLN A 98 -16.26 63.24 6.07
C GLN A 98 -14.96 63.98 5.75
N PHE A 99 -13.85 63.26 5.59
CA PHE A 99 -12.52 63.82 5.37
C PHE A 99 -11.83 63.19 4.13
N PRO A 100 -12.46 63.22 2.94
CA PRO A 100 -11.96 62.52 1.75
C PRO A 100 -10.62 63.05 1.22
N ASP A 101 -10.28 64.30 1.53
CA ASP A 101 -9.00 64.93 1.14
C ASP A 101 -7.93 64.85 2.24
N SER A 102 -8.18 64.09 3.32
CA SER A 102 -7.22 63.96 4.42
C SER A 102 -5.97 63.19 4.00
N LYS A 103 -4.82 63.65 4.47
CA LYS A 103 -3.55 62.91 4.35
C LYS A 103 -3.58 61.52 5.01
N PHE A 104 -4.54 61.27 5.91
CA PHE A 104 -4.70 59.99 6.60
C PHE A 104 -5.56 58.98 5.84
N VAL A 105 -6.17 59.37 4.71
CA VAL A 105 -7.03 58.47 3.92
C VAL A 105 -6.34 57.15 3.57
N PRO A 106 -5.10 57.11 3.04
CA PRO A 106 -4.45 55.83 2.76
C PRO A 106 -4.28 54.97 4.01
N GLN A 107 -3.89 55.59 5.13
CA GLN A 107 -3.71 54.90 6.40
C GLN A 107 -5.04 54.30 6.89
N ILE A 108 -6.15 55.04 6.82
CA ILE A 108 -7.47 54.55 7.23
C ILE A 108 -7.98 53.43 6.30
N GLU A 109 -7.83 53.56 4.98
CA GLU A 109 -8.19 52.49 4.03
C GLU A 109 -7.42 51.19 4.34
N TYR A 110 -6.12 51.30 4.61
CA TYR A 110 -5.30 50.16 5.03
C TYR A 110 -5.75 49.57 6.37
N GLN A 111 -6.06 50.39 7.38
CA GLN A 111 -6.54 49.88 8.67
C GLN A 111 -7.94 49.25 8.57
N ASN A 112 -8.84 49.76 7.73
CA ASN A 112 -10.13 49.13 7.45
C ASN A 112 -9.95 47.74 6.84
N ALA A 113 -9.02 47.60 5.88
CA ALA A 113 -8.66 46.30 5.31
C ALA A 113 -8.08 45.34 6.36
N ARG A 114 -7.22 45.84 7.27
CA ARG A 114 -6.71 45.08 8.42
C ARG A 114 -7.81 44.67 9.38
N ALA A 115 -8.76 45.54 9.66
CA ALA A 115 -9.91 45.23 10.51
C ALA A 115 -10.75 44.08 9.91
N TYR A 116 -10.98 44.08 8.59
CA TYR A 116 -11.62 42.94 7.92
C TYR A 116 -10.82 41.64 8.11
N PHE A 117 -9.51 41.69 7.94
CA PHE A 117 -8.65 40.52 8.16
C PHE A 117 -8.76 40.00 9.60
N SER A 118 -8.64 40.87 10.59
CA SER A 118 -8.70 40.50 12.00
C SER A 118 -10.06 39.96 12.44
N MET A 119 -11.14 40.38 11.77
CA MET A 119 -12.48 39.83 11.97
C MET A 119 -12.72 38.50 11.23
N GLY A 120 -11.73 37.99 10.49
CA GLY A 120 -11.86 36.77 9.69
C GLY A 120 -12.59 36.96 8.35
N ASN A 121 -12.91 38.21 7.99
CA ASN A 121 -13.56 38.55 6.73
C ASN A 121 -12.54 38.66 5.59
N TYR A 122 -11.84 37.56 5.31
CA TYR A 122 -10.69 37.53 4.41
C TYR A 122 -11.02 37.95 2.97
N ASN A 123 -12.21 37.63 2.44
CA ASN A 123 -12.62 38.09 1.12
C ASN A 123 -12.69 39.63 1.03
N GLN A 124 -13.23 40.28 2.07
CA GLN A 124 -13.26 41.74 2.13
C GLN A 124 -11.86 42.32 2.33
N ALA A 125 -11.02 41.67 3.14
CA ALA A 125 -9.63 42.07 3.30
C ALA A 125 -8.89 42.06 1.95
N ILE A 126 -9.02 40.98 1.16
CA ILE A 126 -8.40 40.87 -0.19
C ILE A 126 -8.83 42.03 -1.09
N ILE A 127 -10.14 42.30 -1.16
CA ILE A 127 -10.67 43.39 -2.01
C ILE A 127 -10.08 44.73 -1.57
N ASN A 128 -10.15 45.05 -0.28
CA ASN A 128 -9.72 46.35 0.22
C ASN A 128 -8.19 46.54 0.14
N PHE A 129 -7.39 45.52 0.42
CA PHE A 129 -5.93 45.60 0.25
C PHE A 129 -5.51 45.67 -1.22
N SER A 130 -6.19 44.95 -2.12
CA SER A 130 -5.90 45.02 -3.55
C SER A 130 -6.22 46.41 -4.09
N ASN A 131 -7.40 46.95 -3.76
CA ASN A 131 -7.79 48.32 -4.10
C ASN A 131 -6.79 49.34 -3.54
N PHE A 132 -6.30 49.14 -2.31
CA PHE A 132 -5.27 49.99 -1.73
C PHE A 132 -3.97 49.96 -2.54
N CYS A 133 -3.52 48.79 -2.97
CA CYS A 133 -2.29 48.65 -3.78
C CYS A 133 -2.42 49.32 -5.14
N ASP A 134 -3.61 49.29 -5.75
CA ASP A 134 -3.90 49.91 -7.04
C ASP A 134 -4.05 51.43 -6.93
N LYS A 135 -4.73 51.90 -5.88
CA LYS A 135 -4.97 53.33 -5.63
C LYS A 135 -3.74 54.06 -5.13
N TRP A 136 -2.90 53.39 -4.34
CA TRP A 136 -1.73 53.99 -3.67
C TRP A 136 -0.42 53.24 -4.01
N PRO A 137 0.01 53.23 -5.29
CA PRO A 137 1.10 52.39 -5.76
C PRO A 137 2.49 52.76 -5.22
N ASP A 138 2.66 53.96 -4.67
CA ASP A 138 3.94 54.46 -4.12
C ASP A 138 3.90 54.62 -2.59
N HIS A 139 2.80 54.22 -1.94
CA HIS A 139 2.65 54.38 -0.49
C HIS A 139 3.48 53.34 0.28
N GLU A 140 4.07 53.74 1.41
CA GLU A 140 4.94 52.88 2.23
C GLU A 140 4.27 51.58 2.71
N LEU A 141 2.95 51.62 2.86
CA LEU A 141 2.13 50.47 3.27
C LEU A 141 1.79 49.51 2.13
N LYS A 142 2.10 49.82 0.86
CA LYS A 142 1.74 48.96 -0.27
C LYS A 142 2.24 47.54 -0.11
N THR A 143 3.51 47.38 0.25
CA THR A 143 4.08 46.04 0.44
C THR A 143 3.48 45.32 1.65
N SER A 144 3.03 46.07 2.66
CA SER A 144 2.25 45.52 3.77
C SER A 144 0.85 45.10 3.34
N ALA A 145 0.17 45.86 2.48
CA ALA A 145 -1.13 45.48 1.91
C ALA A 145 -1.00 44.23 1.01
N MET A 146 0.04 44.14 0.19
CA MET A 146 0.35 42.92 -0.58
C MET A 146 0.55 41.71 0.33
N PHE A 147 1.33 41.87 1.41
CA PHE A 147 1.54 40.82 2.40
C PHE A 147 0.21 40.34 3.01
N TRP A 148 -0.63 41.26 3.49
CA TRP A 148 -1.92 40.89 4.07
C TRP A 148 -2.92 40.34 3.06
N THR A 149 -2.82 40.73 1.79
CA THR A 149 -3.59 40.10 0.70
C THR A 149 -3.20 38.63 0.57
N ALA A 150 -1.89 38.33 0.53
CA ALA A 150 -1.39 36.96 0.47
C ALA A 150 -1.76 36.13 1.70
N GLU A 151 -1.68 36.71 2.90
CA GLU A 151 -2.17 36.06 4.14
C GLU A 151 -3.67 35.80 4.09
N SER A 152 -4.47 36.72 3.55
CA SER A 152 -5.92 36.54 3.42
C SER A 152 -6.25 35.36 2.48
N PHE A 153 -5.54 35.25 1.34
CA PHE A 153 -5.64 34.09 0.46
C PHE A 153 -5.21 32.79 1.17
N TYR A 154 -4.16 32.85 1.99
CA TYR A 154 -3.72 31.71 2.79
C TYR A 154 -4.82 31.23 3.76
N GLN A 155 -5.47 32.15 4.47
CA GLN A 155 -6.55 31.83 5.41
C GLN A 155 -7.79 31.24 4.73
N LEU A 156 -8.00 31.56 3.45
CA LEU A 156 -9.05 30.97 2.61
C LEU A 156 -8.63 29.64 1.95
N TYR A 157 -7.47 29.09 2.32
CA TYR A 157 -6.90 27.88 1.71
C TYR A 157 -6.60 28.01 0.20
N GLN A 158 -6.56 29.24 -0.31
CA GLN A 158 -6.23 29.57 -1.70
C GLN A 158 -4.71 29.71 -1.84
N PHE A 159 -3.99 28.61 -1.60
CA PHE A 159 -2.53 28.60 -1.49
C PHE A 159 -1.80 29.00 -2.79
N ALA A 160 -2.37 28.66 -3.95
CA ALA A 160 -1.80 29.03 -5.24
C ALA A 160 -1.75 30.56 -5.42
N ASP A 161 -2.82 31.27 -5.06
CA ASP A 161 -2.88 32.72 -5.21
C ASP A 161 -2.08 33.44 -4.12
N SER A 162 -2.11 32.92 -2.88
CA SER A 162 -1.23 33.37 -1.79
C SER A 162 0.25 33.33 -2.20
N LYS A 163 0.69 32.18 -2.77
CA LYS A 163 2.05 31.97 -3.25
C LYS A 163 2.45 32.96 -4.33
N LYS A 164 1.60 33.22 -5.33
CA LYS A 164 1.87 34.19 -6.41
C LYS A 164 2.15 35.58 -5.85
N ILE A 165 1.36 36.03 -4.87
CA ILE A 165 1.51 37.38 -4.29
C ILE A 165 2.78 37.48 -3.44
N PHE A 166 3.10 36.49 -2.61
CA PHE A 166 4.37 36.46 -1.88
C PHE A 166 5.58 36.45 -2.82
N GLN A 167 5.54 35.66 -3.89
CA GLN A 167 6.58 35.67 -4.92
C GLN A 167 6.76 37.05 -5.55
N LYS A 168 5.65 37.70 -5.93
CA LYS A 168 5.68 39.05 -6.49
C LYS A 168 6.29 40.06 -5.51
N LEU A 169 5.90 40.01 -4.23
CA LEU A 169 6.43 40.88 -3.19
C LEU A 169 7.96 40.75 -3.06
N ILE A 170 8.48 39.52 -3.01
CA ILE A 170 9.91 39.24 -2.88
C ILE A 170 10.70 39.67 -4.13
N GLN A 171 10.13 39.43 -5.32
CA GLN A 171 10.79 39.75 -6.60
C GLN A 171 10.83 41.25 -6.88
N GLU A 172 9.71 41.95 -6.65
CA GLU A 172 9.58 43.37 -7.00
C GLU A 172 10.03 44.31 -5.87
N TYR A 173 9.96 43.88 -4.60
CA TYR A 173 10.22 44.74 -3.44
C TYR A 173 11.25 44.13 -2.46
N PRO A 174 12.51 43.92 -2.89
CA PRO A 174 13.55 43.31 -2.06
C PRO A 174 13.92 44.14 -0.81
N SER A 175 13.69 45.46 -0.82
CA SER A 175 13.95 46.38 0.30
C SER A 175 12.75 46.56 1.24
N SER A 176 11.65 45.84 1.00
CA SER A 176 10.43 45.95 1.81
C SER A 176 10.66 45.49 3.25
N SER A 177 10.03 46.17 4.21
CA SER A 177 9.96 45.70 5.60
C SER A 177 9.25 44.35 5.76
N LYS A 178 8.47 43.92 4.75
CA LYS A 178 7.77 42.62 4.71
C LYS A 178 8.51 41.54 3.93
N TYR A 179 9.69 41.84 3.41
CA TYR A 179 10.43 40.89 2.57
C TYR A 179 10.70 39.58 3.31
N LYS A 180 11.20 39.66 4.55
CA LYS A 180 11.62 38.47 5.31
C LYS A 180 10.45 37.61 5.75
N GLU A 181 9.36 38.24 6.16
CA GLU A 181 8.12 37.54 6.49
C GLU A 181 7.50 36.89 5.25
N ALA A 182 7.48 37.58 4.11
CA ALA A 182 6.99 37.02 2.85
C ALA A 182 7.84 35.84 2.37
N GLU A 183 9.17 35.96 2.46
CA GLU A 183 10.14 34.89 2.13
C GLU A 183 9.88 33.64 2.98
N TYR A 184 9.71 33.81 4.28
CA TYR A 184 9.37 32.73 5.18
C TYR A 184 8.04 32.06 4.83
N ARG A 185 6.99 32.85 4.58
CA ARG A 185 5.67 32.32 4.21
C ARG A 185 5.69 31.57 2.87
N LEU A 186 6.43 32.09 1.90
CA LEU A 186 6.61 31.43 0.61
C LEU A 186 7.29 30.06 0.77
N GLU A 187 8.32 29.97 1.62
CA GLU A 187 8.99 28.69 1.87
C GLU A 187 8.06 27.68 2.53
N LEU A 188 7.25 28.09 3.51
CA LEU A 188 6.25 27.21 4.12
C LEU A 188 5.23 26.68 3.09
N LEU A 189 4.79 27.55 2.18
CA LEU A 189 3.89 27.16 1.08
C LEU A 189 4.56 26.16 0.12
N ASN A 190 5.83 26.38 -0.21
CA ASN A 190 6.59 25.46 -1.05
C ASN A 190 6.81 24.10 -0.36
N GLN A 191 7.12 24.11 0.94
CA GLN A 191 7.28 22.90 1.73
C GLN A 191 5.97 22.09 1.73
N ARG A 192 4.85 22.74 2.03
CA ARG A 192 3.53 22.10 1.98
C ARG A 192 3.23 21.47 0.62
N GLU A 193 3.50 22.20 -0.47
CA GLU A 193 3.28 21.68 -1.83
C GLU A 193 4.15 20.44 -2.11
N ARG A 194 5.42 20.43 -1.63
CA ARG A 194 6.30 19.25 -1.74
C ARG A 194 5.76 18.07 -0.93
N GLU A 195 5.28 18.32 0.28
CA GLU A 195 4.70 17.28 1.15
C GLU A 195 3.41 16.70 0.54
N GLU A 196 2.51 17.53 0.02
CA GLU A 196 1.28 17.08 -0.65
C GLU A 196 1.59 16.22 -1.88
N LYS A 197 2.58 16.61 -2.70
CA LYS A 197 3.05 15.81 -3.84
C LYS A 197 3.68 14.49 -3.41
N LEU A 198 4.48 14.49 -2.34
CA LEU A 198 5.08 13.27 -1.79
C LEU A 198 4.00 12.30 -1.28
N LEU A 199 3.00 12.80 -0.56
CA LEU A 199 1.88 12.01 -0.08
C LEU A 199 1.05 11.43 -1.23
N TYR A 200 0.83 12.22 -2.29
CA TYR A 200 0.18 11.73 -3.50
C TYR A 200 0.98 10.59 -4.13
N LEU A 201 2.29 10.78 -4.35
CA LEU A 201 3.16 9.76 -4.93
C LEU A 201 3.15 8.48 -4.07
N LEU A 202 3.30 8.61 -2.75
CA LEU A 202 3.29 7.47 -1.82
C LEU A 202 1.99 6.67 -1.90
N ARG A 203 0.84 7.36 -2.02
CA ARG A 203 -0.47 6.71 -2.20
C ARG A 203 -0.50 5.93 -3.50
N VAL A 204 -0.16 6.58 -4.62
CA VAL A 204 -0.21 5.95 -5.94
C VAL A 204 0.74 4.75 -6.01
N THR A 205 1.98 4.90 -5.55
CA THR A 205 2.96 3.78 -5.55
C THR A 205 2.56 2.67 -4.58
N GLY A 206 1.88 3.01 -3.47
CA GLY A 206 1.38 2.03 -2.52
C GLY A 206 0.22 1.23 -3.09
N GLU A 207 -0.72 1.88 -3.77
CA GLU A 207 -1.83 1.25 -4.49
C GLU A 207 -1.31 0.35 -5.63
N GLU A 208 -0.36 0.83 -6.42
CA GLU A 208 0.28 0.05 -7.48
C GLU A 208 1.04 -1.18 -6.94
N TYR A 209 1.77 -1.03 -5.82
CA TYR A 209 2.45 -2.15 -5.17
C TYR A 209 1.47 -3.20 -4.65
N LEU A 210 0.37 -2.77 -4.01
CA LEU A 210 -0.68 -3.67 -3.53
C LEU A 210 -1.35 -4.41 -4.69
N ALA A 211 -1.70 -3.72 -5.77
CA ALA A 211 -2.27 -4.33 -6.97
C ALA A 211 -1.33 -5.35 -7.62
N ALA A 212 -0.05 -5.00 -7.79
CA ALA A 212 0.96 -5.91 -8.33
C ALA A 212 1.15 -7.16 -7.46
N ARG A 213 1.09 -7.00 -6.14
CA ARG A 213 1.15 -8.11 -5.18
C ARG A 213 -0.08 -9.02 -5.31
N GLU A 214 -1.29 -8.46 -5.35
CA GLU A 214 -2.52 -9.24 -5.51
C GLU A 214 -2.52 -10.03 -6.83
N ASP A 215 -2.05 -9.43 -7.92
CA ASP A 215 -1.92 -10.11 -9.21
C ASP A 215 -0.88 -11.24 -9.15
N TYR A 216 0.24 -11.04 -8.44
CA TYR A 216 1.24 -12.08 -8.21
C TYR A 216 0.66 -13.24 -7.39
N GLU A 217 -0.02 -12.94 -6.28
CA GLU A 217 -0.67 -13.95 -5.43
C GLU A 217 -1.76 -14.74 -6.20
N ARG A 218 -2.56 -14.06 -7.04
CA ARG A 218 -3.53 -14.71 -7.92
C ARG A 218 -2.87 -15.66 -8.91
N ARG A 219 -1.78 -15.24 -9.56
CA ARG A 219 -1.03 -16.11 -10.51
C ARG A 219 -0.44 -17.31 -9.80
N LEU A 220 0.15 -17.12 -8.62
CA LEU A 220 0.71 -18.22 -7.83
C LEU A 220 -0.37 -19.25 -7.49
N SER A 221 -1.55 -18.79 -7.03
CA SER A 221 -2.69 -19.67 -6.75
C SER A 221 -3.17 -20.43 -7.98
N LEU A 222 -3.15 -19.82 -9.17
CA LEU A 222 -3.51 -20.50 -10.42
C LEU A 222 -2.52 -21.63 -10.74
N TYR A 223 -1.21 -21.37 -10.66
CA TYR A 223 -0.18 -22.38 -10.92
C TYR A 223 -0.26 -23.56 -9.94
N GLU A 224 -0.41 -23.27 -8.64
CA GLU A 224 -0.57 -24.33 -7.62
C GLU A 224 -1.79 -25.22 -7.90
N ASN A 225 -2.90 -24.63 -8.35
CA ASN A 225 -4.11 -25.37 -8.69
C ASN A 225 -3.94 -26.20 -9.97
N GLU A 226 -3.30 -25.67 -11.02
CA GLU A 226 -3.04 -26.39 -12.26
C GLU A 226 -2.12 -27.61 -12.05
N ASP A 227 -1.03 -27.43 -11.31
CA ASP A 227 -0.11 -28.51 -10.95
C ASP A 227 -0.82 -29.59 -10.12
N SER A 228 -1.66 -29.18 -9.16
CA SER A 228 -2.46 -30.10 -8.35
C SER A 228 -3.42 -30.94 -9.19
N ILE A 229 -4.10 -30.32 -10.16
CA ILE A 229 -5.01 -31.01 -11.09
C ILE A 229 -4.23 -31.99 -11.99
N GLY A 230 -3.07 -31.58 -12.51
CA GLY A 230 -2.20 -32.42 -13.34
C GLY A 230 -1.73 -33.67 -12.60
N ILE A 231 -1.22 -33.50 -11.38
CA ILE A 231 -0.77 -34.59 -10.51
C ILE A 231 -1.95 -35.49 -10.14
N GLY A 232 -3.13 -34.93 -9.83
CA GLY A 232 -4.33 -35.70 -9.53
C GLY A 232 -4.78 -36.60 -10.69
N ASN A 233 -4.70 -36.08 -11.92
CA ASN A 233 -5.03 -36.85 -13.12
C ASN A 233 -4.02 -37.97 -13.38
N GLN A 234 -2.71 -37.70 -13.27
CA GLN A 234 -1.67 -38.72 -13.41
C GLN A 234 -1.81 -39.81 -12.33
N LEU A 235 -2.08 -39.41 -11.08
CA LEU A 235 -2.31 -40.34 -9.98
C LEU A 235 -3.50 -41.26 -10.27
N LYS A 236 -4.59 -40.72 -10.83
CA LYS A 236 -5.79 -41.49 -11.19
C LYS A 236 -5.49 -42.53 -12.28
N VAL A 237 -4.72 -42.15 -13.30
CA VAL A 237 -4.27 -43.07 -14.36
C VAL A 237 -3.38 -44.18 -13.79
N LEU A 238 -2.41 -43.81 -12.94
CA LEU A 238 -1.53 -44.78 -12.28
C LEU A 238 -2.30 -45.74 -11.37
N GLN A 239 -3.28 -45.23 -10.61
CA GLN A 239 -4.16 -46.06 -9.78
C GLN A 239 -4.95 -47.07 -10.62
N GLN A 240 -5.52 -46.64 -11.75
CA GLN A 240 -6.22 -47.55 -12.68
C GLN A 240 -5.27 -48.62 -13.24
N LYS A 241 -4.03 -48.25 -13.59
CA LYS A 241 -3.03 -49.20 -14.07
C LYS A 241 -2.60 -50.21 -13.00
N VAL A 242 -2.48 -49.78 -11.74
CA VAL A 242 -2.23 -50.69 -10.61
C VAL A 242 -3.40 -51.67 -10.45
N ILE A 243 -4.65 -51.21 -10.56
CA ILE A 243 -5.83 -52.09 -10.49
C ILE A 243 -5.83 -53.11 -11.64
N SER A 244 -5.52 -52.68 -12.88
CA SER A 244 -5.48 -53.63 -14.01
C SER A 244 -4.36 -54.65 -13.86
N LEU A 245 -3.15 -54.22 -13.49
CA LEU A 245 -1.99 -55.11 -13.32
C LEU A 245 -2.17 -56.08 -12.15
N THR A 246 -2.87 -55.67 -11.09
CA THR A 246 -3.19 -56.56 -9.96
C THR A 246 -4.21 -57.62 -10.35
N ALA A 247 -5.20 -57.26 -11.17
CA ALA A 247 -6.15 -58.22 -11.74
C ALA A 247 -5.44 -59.22 -12.68
N GLU A 248 -4.57 -58.74 -13.57
CA GLU A 248 -3.81 -59.58 -14.50
C GLU A 248 -2.85 -60.52 -13.76
N ASN A 249 -2.12 -60.03 -12.75
CA ASN A 249 -1.27 -60.88 -11.92
C ASN A 249 -2.06 -61.97 -11.19
N LYS A 250 -3.29 -61.66 -10.74
CA LYS A 250 -4.16 -62.65 -10.11
C LYS A 250 -4.58 -63.74 -11.10
N GLU A 251 -4.92 -63.35 -12.33
CA GLU A 251 -5.28 -64.28 -13.40
C GLU A 251 -4.10 -65.19 -13.77
N ILE A 252 -2.91 -64.61 -13.99
CA ILE A 252 -1.68 -65.37 -14.28
C ILE A 252 -1.35 -66.36 -13.15
N LYS A 253 -1.52 -65.94 -11.88
CA LYS A 253 -1.33 -66.84 -10.73
C LYS A 253 -2.30 -68.02 -10.78
N SER A 254 -3.58 -67.78 -11.06
CA SER A 254 -4.58 -68.85 -11.20
C SER A 254 -4.22 -69.81 -12.34
N GLN A 255 -3.77 -69.29 -13.48
CA GLN A 255 -3.34 -70.11 -14.61
C GLN A 255 -2.09 -70.94 -14.29
N ASN A 256 -1.13 -70.37 -13.56
CA ASN A 256 0.05 -71.10 -13.10
C ASN A 256 -0.31 -72.23 -12.12
N GLU A 257 -1.23 -71.99 -11.18
CA GLU A 257 -1.73 -73.02 -10.26
C GLU A 257 -2.40 -74.17 -11.03
N GLU A 258 -3.21 -73.86 -12.05
CA GLU A 258 -3.84 -74.86 -12.92
C GLU A 258 -2.81 -75.67 -13.71
N LEU A 259 -1.79 -75.01 -14.28
CA LEU A 259 -0.72 -75.67 -15.03
C LEU A 259 0.16 -76.55 -14.12
N LEU A 260 0.41 -76.14 -12.88
CA LEU A 260 1.12 -76.97 -11.90
C LEU A 260 0.30 -78.22 -11.55
N ALA A 261 -1.01 -78.07 -11.35
CA ALA A 261 -1.90 -79.21 -11.11
C ALA A 261 -1.90 -80.19 -12.29
N LYS A 262 -1.96 -79.68 -13.55
CA LYS A 262 -1.87 -80.51 -14.77
C LYS A 262 -0.52 -81.20 -14.92
N ASN A 263 0.58 -80.52 -14.58
CA ASN A 263 1.91 -81.16 -14.61
C ASN A 263 2.00 -82.31 -13.61
N GLU A 264 1.43 -82.14 -12.41
CA GLU A 264 1.45 -83.20 -11.41
C GLU A 264 0.60 -84.41 -11.84
N THR A 265 -0.58 -84.20 -12.43
CA THR A 265 -1.39 -85.31 -12.96
C THR A 265 -0.68 -86.06 -14.09
N LEU A 266 -0.03 -85.35 -15.01
CA LEU A 266 0.80 -85.96 -16.06
C LEU A 266 1.99 -86.72 -15.48
N ARG A 267 2.63 -86.21 -14.43
CA ARG A 267 3.73 -86.88 -13.73
C ARG A 267 3.28 -88.19 -13.09
N VAL A 268 2.10 -88.21 -12.46
CA VAL A 268 1.51 -89.44 -11.91
C VAL A 268 1.19 -90.44 -13.02
N ALA A 269 0.50 -90.01 -14.08
CA ALA A 269 0.13 -90.87 -15.21
C ALA A 269 1.35 -91.49 -15.92
N THR A 270 2.42 -90.71 -16.09
CA THR A 270 3.68 -91.21 -16.68
C THR A 270 4.41 -92.19 -15.76
N ALA A 271 4.35 -91.99 -14.44
CA ALA A 271 4.88 -92.94 -13.47
C ALA A 271 4.09 -94.28 -13.49
N GLU A 272 2.76 -94.23 -13.53
CA GLU A 272 1.89 -95.40 -13.64
C GLU A 272 2.12 -96.18 -14.96
N ALA A 273 2.25 -95.46 -16.07
CA ALA A 273 2.57 -96.06 -17.37
C ALA A 273 3.96 -96.74 -17.36
N ALA A 274 4.96 -96.11 -16.75
CA ALA A 274 6.29 -96.68 -16.60
C ALA A 274 6.30 -97.93 -15.70
N GLU A 275 5.48 -97.95 -14.64
CA GLU A 275 5.31 -99.12 -13.78
C GLU A 275 4.61 -100.27 -14.52
N SER A 276 3.57 -99.98 -15.29
CA SER A 276 2.87 -100.95 -16.14
C SER A 276 3.80 -101.58 -17.18
N LEU A 277 4.64 -100.77 -17.83
CA LEU A 277 5.67 -101.24 -18.76
C LEU A 277 6.72 -102.13 -18.07
N ARG A 278 7.16 -101.79 -16.85
CA ARG A 278 8.06 -102.64 -16.07
C ARG A 278 7.40 -103.98 -15.71
N GLY A 279 6.11 -103.96 -15.36
CA GLY A 279 5.32 -105.17 -15.13
C GLY A 279 5.28 -106.08 -16.36
N ALA A 280 4.89 -105.54 -17.52
CA ALA A 280 4.85 -106.28 -18.78
C ALA A 280 6.25 -106.81 -19.20
N ALA A 281 7.31 -106.02 -18.97
CA ALA A 281 8.68 -106.46 -19.23
C ALA A 281 9.13 -107.59 -18.28
N ALA A 282 8.69 -107.57 -17.02
CA ALA A 282 8.96 -108.63 -16.05
C ALA A 282 8.20 -109.92 -16.39
N GLU A 283 6.94 -109.82 -16.80
CA GLU A 283 6.15 -110.95 -17.33
C GLU A 283 6.80 -111.56 -18.56
N LYS A 284 7.22 -110.74 -19.52
CA LYS A 284 7.96 -111.18 -20.71
C LYS A 284 9.26 -111.89 -20.35
N ARG A 285 10.03 -111.36 -19.38
CA ARG A 285 11.24 -112.02 -18.86
C ARG A 285 10.94 -113.35 -18.17
N SER A 286 9.87 -113.43 -17.39
CA SER A 286 9.42 -114.66 -16.73
C SER A 286 9.01 -115.74 -17.75
N TYR A 287 8.27 -115.34 -18.79
CA TYR A 287 7.88 -116.20 -19.91
C TYR A 287 9.10 -116.74 -20.68
N LEU A 288 10.05 -115.87 -21.02
CA LEU A 288 11.30 -116.26 -21.68
C LEU A 288 12.17 -117.17 -20.78
N ALA A 289 12.23 -116.92 -19.46
CA ALA A 289 12.92 -117.79 -18.51
C ALA A 289 12.25 -119.17 -18.36
N GLY A 290 10.92 -119.24 -18.48
CA GLY A 290 10.16 -120.49 -18.55
C GLY A 290 10.49 -121.30 -19.80
N LEU A 291 10.56 -120.65 -20.97
CA LEU A 291 10.98 -121.27 -22.22
C LEU A 291 12.43 -121.79 -22.19
N ALA A 292 13.35 -121.04 -21.56
CA ALA A 292 14.75 -121.46 -21.40
C ALA A 292 14.91 -122.71 -20.52
N LYS A 293 14.06 -122.90 -19.49
CA LYS A 293 14.04 -124.12 -18.68
C LYS A 293 13.45 -125.35 -19.40
N ALA A 294 12.71 -125.14 -20.49
CA ALA A 294 12.11 -126.21 -21.30
C ALA A 294 13.04 -126.75 -22.40
N GLY A 295 14.29 -126.28 -22.51
CA GLY A 295 15.29 -126.83 -23.44
C GLY A 295 15.07 -126.46 -24.92
N VAL A 296 14.41 -125.33 -25.20
CA VAL A 296 14.19 -124.83 -26.56
C VAL A 296 15.36 -123.94 -27.01
N SER A 297 15.98 -124.27 -28.15
CA SER A 297 17.08 -123.54 -28.79
C SER A 297 16.64 -122.15 -29.27
N ALA A 298 17.50 -121.14 -29.11
CA ALA A 298 17.26 -119.74 -29.51
C ALA A 298 17.18 -119.50 -31.04
N SER A 299 17.23 -120.56 -31.85
CA SER A 299 17.14 -120.51 -33.32
C SER A 299 15.73 -120.73 -33.90
N ASP A 300 14.74 -121.13 -33.10
CA ASP A 300 13.38 -121.46 -33.57
C ASP A 300 12.27 -120.51 -33.08
N ILE A 301 12.63 -119.39 -32.44
CA ILE A 301 11.66 -118.37 -32.01
C ILE A 301 11.53 -117.32 -33.13
N THR A 302 10.83 -117.68 -34.19
CA THR A 302 10.20 -116.71 -35.09
C THR A 302 8.70 -116.80 -34.91
N THR A 303 8.17 -115.93 -34.05
CA THR A 303 6.79 -115.51 -34.13
C THR A 303 6.79 -114.02 -34.40
N ASP A 304 6.49 -113.71 -35.67
CA ASP A 304 5.88 -112.46 -36.07
C ASP A 304 4.81 -112.07 -35.06
N ILE A 305 5.08 -111.02 -34.29
CA ILE A 305 4.04 -110.06 -33.95
C ILE A 305 4.38 -108.85 -34.78
N THR A 306 3.79 -108.82 -35.98
CA THR A 306 3.44 -107.60 -36.68
C THR A 306 2.68 -106.70 -35.70
N VAL A 307 3.38 -105.72 -35.13
CA VAL A 307 2.72 -104.45 -34.79
C VAL A 307 2.57 -103.76 -36.14
N GLU A 308 1.35 -103.77 -36.67
CA GLU A 308 1.00 -102.94 -37.82
C GLU A 308 1.45 -101.49 -37.56
N GLY A 309 2.02 -100.88 -38.61
CA GLY A 309 2.56 -99.52 -38.60
C GLY A 309 1.56 -98.46 -38.15
N GLU A 310 2.02 -97.25 -37.85
CA GLU A 310 2.69 -96.41 -38.84
C GLU A 310 4.19 -96.13 -38.58
N PRO A 311 4.99 -95.92 -39.64
CA PRO A 311 6.36 -95.47 -39.50
C PRO A 311 6.36 -93.99 -39.14
N VAL A 312 6.89 -93.61 -37.98
CA VAL A 312 7.33 -92.22 -37.79
C VAL A 312 8.78 -92.13 -38.28
N THR A 313 8.89 -91.90 -39.58
CA THR A 313 10.01 -91.26 -40.25
C THR A 313 10.38 -89.96 -39.55
N GLU A 314 11.66 -89.55 -39.65
CA GLU A 314 12.12 -88.20 -39.30
C GLU A 314 11.37 -87.61 -38.12
N GLU A 315 11.56 -88.27 -36.99
CA GLU A 315 12.26 -87.60 -35.91
C GLU A 315 12.19 -86.05 -35.99
N TYR A 316 11.02 -85.56 -35.60
CA TYR A 316 10.90 -84.86 -34.32
C TYR A 316 11.59 -83.49 -34.20
N ILE A 317 12.03 -82.89 -35.30
CA ILE A 317 12.54 -81.49 -35.31
C ILE A 317 11.41 -80.49 -35.64
N ALA A 318 10.29 -80.93 -36.22
CA ALA A 318 9.24 -80.04 -36.75
C ALA A 318 8.00 -79.81 -35.86
N THR A 319 7.94 -80.37 -34.64
CA THR A 319 6.76 -80.24 -33.74
C THR A 319 7.11 -79.71 -32.35
N ILE A 320 8.16 -78.90 -32.22
CA ILE A 320 8.29 -77.98 -31.09
C ILE A 320 7.22 -76.90 -31.28
N PRO A 321 6.30 -76.68 -30.32
CA PRO A 321 5.24 -75.69 -30.49
C PRO A 321 5.84 -74.31 -30.76
N ASP A 322 5.33 -73.61 -31.77
CA ASP A 322 5.71 -72.26 -32.23
C ASP A 322 5.81 -71.19 -31.13
N LYS A 323 5.38 -71.46 -29.89
CA LYS A 323 5.44 -70.53 -28.75
C LYS A 323 6.87 -70.23 -28.29
N GLU A 324 7.80 -71.19 -28.38
CA GLU A 324 9.22 -70.92 -28.02
C GLU A 324 9.92 -70.09 -29.11
N ASN A 325 9.59 -70.31 -30.38
CA ASN A 325 10.04 -69.45 -31.49
C ASN A 325 9.38 -68.06 -31.47
N GLU A 326 8.11 -67.95 -31.05
CA GLU A 326 7.43 -66.66 -30.90
C GLU A 326 8.01 -65.83 -29.74
N ALA A 327 8.34 -66.47 -28.61
CA ALA A 327 9.01 -65.82 -27.49
C ALA A 327 10.43 -65.37 -27.85
N LEU A 328 11.18 -66.21 -28.58
CA LEU A 328 12.52 -65.89 -29.06
C LEU A 328 12.50 -64.75 -30.09
N ASN A 329 11.56 -64.77 -31.04
CA ASN A 329 11.38 -63.71 -32.03
C ASN A 329 10.93 -62.39 -31.38
N LYS A 330 10.06 -62.44 -30.36
CA LYS A 330 9.69 -61.25 -29.57
C LYS A 330 10.88 -60.68 -28.79
N LEU A 331 11.77 -61.52 -28.26
CA LEU A 331 12.99 -61.07 -27.58
C LEU A 331 13.99 -60.45 -28.55
N ILE A 332 14.16 -61.02 -29.75
CA ILE A 332 15.02 -60.48 -30.82
C ILE A 332 14.49 -59.11 -31.29
N GLN A 333 13.18 -58.99 -31.50
CA GLN A 333 12.55 -57.73 -31.90
C GLN A 333 12.71 -56.64 -30.83
N LYS A 334 12.52 -56.99 -29.55
CA LYS A 334 12.72 -56.05 -28.42
C LYS A 334 14.17 -55.65 -28.23
N ALA A 335 15.12 -56.54 -28.54
CA ALA A 335 16.55 -56.23 -28.52
C ALA A 335 16.92 -55.25 -29.63
N GLN A 336 16.35 -55.39 -30.84
CA GLN A 336 16.54 -54.46 -31.95
C GLN A 336 15.94 -53.06 -31.67
N GLU A 337 14.74 -52.99 -31.07
CA GLU A 337 14.13 -51.71 -30.65
C GLU A 337 14.96 -50.98 -29.56
N LEU A 338 15.57 -51.73 -28.63
CA LEU A 338 16.48 -51.18 -27.62
C LEU A 338 17.80 -50.70 -28.22
N GLU A 339 18.31 -51.38 -29.25
CA GLU A 339 19.53 -51.00 -29.97
C GLU A 339 19.32 -49.71 -30.79
N GLU A 340 18.12 -49.49 -31.33
CA GLU A 340 17.71 -48.25 -32.01
C GLU A 340 17.55 -47.07 -31.03
N LEU A 341 17.01 -47.31 -29.82
CA LEU A 341 16.92 -46.30 -28.75
C LEU A 341 18.27 -45.92 -28.12
N LEU A 342 19.29 -46.76 -28.29
CA LEU A 342 20.65 -46.55 -27.81
C LEU A 342 21.57 -45.93 -28.86
N GLN A 343 21.10 -45.71 -30.09
CA GLN A 343 21.84 -44.91 -31.06
C GLN A 343 21.90 -43.45 -30.59
N PRO A 344 23.10 -42.84 -30.50
CA PRO A 344 23.23 -41.45 -30.09
C PRO A 344 22.50 -40.56 -31.11
N GLN A 345 21.48 -39.84 -30.65
CA GLN A 345 20.85 -38.80 -31.47
C GLN A 345 21.90 -37.73 -31.76
N GLU A 346 22.26 -37.59 -33.03
CA GLU A 346 22.99 -36.43 -33.53
C GLU A 346 22.17 -35.18 -33.21
N VAL A 347 22.65 -34.40 -32.24
CA VAL A 347 22.20 -33.02 -32.02
C VAL A 347 22.69 -32.24 -33.24
N PRO A 348 21.81 -31.60 -34.03
CA PRO A 348 22.27 -30.73 -35.11
C PRO A 348 23.04 -29.55 -34.50
N GLU A 349 24.35 -29.52 -34.76
CA GLU A 349 25.22 -28.37 -34.51
C GLU A 349 24.97 -27.29 -35.58
N GLY A 350 24.65 -26.08 -35.13
CA GLY A 350 24.47 -24.86 -35.94
C GLY A 350 23.05 -24.28 -35.75
N GLU A 351 22.82 -23.04 -35.37
CA GLU A 351 23.59 -21.80 -35.56
C GLU A 351 23.31 -20.81 -34.39
N GLU A 352 24.35 -20.05 -34.04
CA GLU A 352 24.42 -18.75 -33.32
C GLU A 352 23.32 -18.31 -32.32
#